data_AF-A0A7W0RGI3-F1
#
_entry.id   AF-A0A7W0RGI3-F1
#
_cell.length_a   1.000
_cell.length_b   1.000
_cell.length_c   1.000
_cell.angle_alpha   90.00
_cell.angle_beta   90.00
_cell.angle_gamma   90.00
#
_symmetry.space_group_name_H-M   'P 1'
#
loop_
_entity.id
_entity.type
_entity.pdbx_description
1 polymer ?
#
loop_
_entity_poly.entity_id
_entity_poly.type
_entity_poly.pdbx_seq_one_letter_code
_entity_poly.pdbx_strand_id
1 'polypeptide(L)'
;MKKELRPFHDHITCEVCSRTILKGEKTEAYLAPGGQRHTVCELCSVRAEHAGWLRESAHGQAPARGPRPQERRPIFGRLRRRSPEPVNGASAEDPQEPPDFEGAEAEPAPSNGDAAPPQRQRERPQNPRHVRAVPTTMEVKLERALALFNESAHQRTVAGLARSLGEPWATAVTDPDAPSAVTVLVAWELSWYRYRIDLGDADEPVALQAKGDELDDIDESLRDWNAGLDAEGQLVIGVASE
;
A
#
# COMPACT_ATOMS: atom_id res chain seq x y z
N MET A 1 -6.11 -29.86 -32.98
CA MET A 1 -5.46 -28.92 -32.06
C MET A 1 -6.48 -28.36 -31.09
N LYS A 2 -6.25 -28.46 -29.77
CA LYS A 2 -6.92 -27.58 -28.80
C LYS A 2 -6.10 -26.29 -28.72
N LYS A 3 -6.71 -25.12 -28.94
CA LYS A 3 -6.03 -23.84 -28.68
C LYS A 3 -6.06 -23.60 -27.17
N GLU A 4 -4.91 -23.73 -26.51
CA GLU A 4 -4.76 -23.25 -25.13
C GLU A 4 -4.79 -21.72 -25.13
N LEU A 5 -5.91 -21.15 -24.69
CA LEU A 5 -5.97 -19.74 -24.35
C LEU A 5 -5.26 -19.57 -23.01
N ARG A 6 -3.95 -19.29 -23.03
CA ARG A 6 -3.21 -18.86 -21.84
C ARG A 6 -3.49 -17.37 -21.62
N PRO A 7 -4.23 -16.97 -20.57
CA PRO A 7 -4.55 -15.57 -20.36
C PRO A 7 -3.34 -14.87 -19.74
N PHE A 8 -2.52 -14.24 -20.58
CA PHE A 8 -1.51 -13.31 -20.11
C PHE A 8 -2.19 -12.18 -19.33
N HIS A 9 -1.79 -11.99 -18.08
CA HIS A 9 -2.21 -10.88 -17.23
C HIS A 9 -0.94 -10.10 -16.92
N ASP A 10 -0.84 -8.89 -17.46
CA ASP A 10 0.20 -7.97 -17.06
C ASP A 10 -0.18 -7.41 -15.69
N HIS A 11 0.67 -7.62 -14.68
CA HIS A 11 0.38 -7.26 -13.30
C HIS A 11 0.78 -5.81 -13.01
N ILE A 12 0.09 -4.90 -13.68
CA ILE A 12 0.28 -3.45 -13.51
C ILE A 12 -0.17 -3.05 -12.10
N THR A 13 0.64 -2.28 -11.38
CA THR A 13 0.31 -1.72 -10.06
C THR A 13 0.18 -0.20 -10.12
N CYS A 14 -0.58 0.37 -9.17
CA CYS A 14 -0.70 1.81 -9.02
C CYS A 14 0.46 2.38 -8.18
N GLU A 15 1.21 3.32 -8.73
CA GLU A 15 2.40 3.91 -8.09
C GLU A 15 2.08 4.74 -6.83
N VAL A 16 0.81 5.11 -6.61
CA VAL A 16 0.36 5.94 -5.47
C VAL A 16 -0.19 5.11 -4.29
N CYS A 17 -0.77 3.94 -4.56
CA CYS A 17 -1.42 3.10 -3.54
C CYS A 17 -1.04 1.62 -3.58
N SER A 18 -0.04 1.26 -4.39
CA SER A 18 0.53 -0.08 -4.60
C SER A 18 -0.45 -1.21 -4.94
N ARG A 19 -1.75 -0.92 -5.15
CA ARG A 19 -2.73 -1.94 -5.56
C ARG A 19 -2.46 -2.45 -6.97
N THR A 20 -2.67 -3.74 -7.19
CA THR A 20 -2.79 -4.32 -8.53
C THR A 20 -4.02 -3.75 -9.23
N ILE A 21 -3.82 -3.31 -10.47
CA ILE A 21 -4.85 -2.71 -11.32
C ILE A 21 -5.58 -3.84 -12.04
N LEU A 22 -6.92 -3.85 -11.97
CA LEU A 22 -7.73 -4.92 -12.54
C LEU A 22 -8.04 -4.68 -14.03
N LYS A 23 -8.36 -5.76 -14.76
CA LYS A 23 -8.79 -5.66 -16.16
C LYS A 23 -10.07 -4.83 -16.27
N GLY A 24 -9.99 -3.73 -17.02
CA GLY A 24 -11.10 -2.78 -17.22
C GLY A 24 -11.11 -1.60 -16.24
N GLU A 25 -10.22 -1.58 -15.24
CA GLU A 25 -10.00 -0.40 -14.41
C GLU A 25 -9.32 0.72 -15.21
N LYS A 26 -9.77 1.97 -15.05
CA LYS A 26 -9.15 3.11 -15.74
C LYS A 26 -7.83 3.49 -15.08
N THR A 27 -6.83 3.69 -15.93
CA THR A 27 -5.50 4.16 -15.55
C THR A 27 -5.09 5.36 -16.37
N GLU A 28 -4.22 6.18 -15.79
CA GLU A 28 -3.64 7.36 -16.41
C GLU A 28 -2.14 7.43 -16.14
N ALA A 29 -1.40 8.00 -17.08
CA ALA A 29 0.02 8.30 -16.91
C ALA A 29 0.20 9.70 -16.31
N TYR A 30 1.01 9.77 -15.25
CA TYR A 30 1.42 11.00 -14.58
C TYR A 30 2.93 11.16 -14.69
N LEU A 31 3.40 12.41 -14.79
CA LEU A 31 4.80 12.76 -14.67
C LEU A 31 5.07 13.34 -13.28
N ALA A 32 5.93 12.67 -12.51
CA ALA A 32 6.43 13.19 -11.24
C ALA A 32 7.38 14.38 -11.47
N PRO A 33 7.66 15.22 -10.45
CA PRO A 33 8.58 16.37 -10.59
C PRO A 33 9.99 16.05 -11.11
N GLY A 34 10.45 14.79 -10.99
CA GLY A 34 11.71 14.30 -11.57
C GLY A 34 11.63 13.91 -13.05
N GLY A 35 10.48 14.04 -13.71
CA GLY A 35 10.26 13.65 -15.11
C GLY A 35 9.99 12.15 -15.33
N GLN A 36 9.93 11.34 -14.27
CA GLN A 36 9.57 9.93 -14.35
C GLN A 36 8.06 9.76 -14.60
N ARG A 37 7.70 8.84 -15.50
CA ARG A 37 6.31 8.42 -15.75
C ARG A 37 5.89 7.39 -14.71
N HIS A 38 4.69 7.58 -14.15
CA HIS A 38 4.06 6.69 -13.18
C HIS A 38 2.62 6.37 -13.63
N THR A 39 2.21 5.11 -13.46
CA THR A 39 0.83 4.67 -13.73
C THR A 39 -0.03 4.83 -12.48
N VAL A 40 -1.13 5.56 -12.59
CA VAL A 40 -2.02 5.87 -11.47
C VAL A 40 -3.44 5.41 -11.80
N CYS A 41 -4.12 4.78 -10.86
CA CYS A 41 -5.52 4.40 -10.99
C CYS A 41 -6.46 5.59 -10.77
N GLU A 42 -7.67 5.52 -11.32
CA GLU A 42 -8.71 6.57 -11.26
C GLU A 42 -8.90 7.16 -9.84
N LEU A 43 -8.92 6.32 -8.80
CA LEU A 43 -9.09 6.72 -7.40
C LEU A 43 -7.91 7.49 -6.77
N CYS A 44 -6.71 7.42 -7.38
CA CYS A 44 -5.50 8.06 -6.86
C CYS A 44 -5.11 9.35 -7.59
N SER A 45 -5.87 9.74 -8.61
CA SER A 45 -5.67 10.96 -9.40
C SER A 45 -5.46 12.21 -8.55
N VAL A 46 -6.38 12.52 -7.63
CA VAL A 46 -6.30 13.69 -6.72
C VAL A 46 -5.05 13.65 -5.82
N ARG A 47 -4.60 12.45 -5.41
CA ARG A 47 -3.39 12.30 -4.58
C ARG A 47 -2.11 12.55 -5.40
N ALA A 48 -2.08 12.11 -6.65
CA ALA A 48 -0.98 12.37 -7.57
C ALA A 48 -0.86 13.89 -7.87
N GLU A 49 -1.98 14.55 -8.14
CA GLU A 49 -2.02 16.01 -8.35
C GLU A 49 -1.54 16.78 -7.13
N HIS A 50 -1.96 16.38 -5.92
CA HIS A 50 -1.51 17.00 -4.67
C HIS A 50 -0.03 16.69 -4.33
N ALA A 51 0.56 15.64 -4.91
CA ALA A 51 2.00 15.38 -4.89
C ALA A 51 2.78 16.20 -5.95
N GLY A 52 2.10 17.07 -6.69
CA GLY A 52 2.69 17.87 -7.77
C GLY A 52 2.96 17.08 -9.05
N TRP A 53 2.36 15.89 -9.20
CA TRP A 53 2.46 15.12 -10.43
C TRP A 53 1.45 15.65 -11.45
N LEU A 54 1.86 15.75 -12.72
CA LEU A 54 1.05 16.33 -13.78
C LEU A 54 0.61 15.26 -14.79
N ARG A 55 -0.69 15.23 -15.14
CA ARG A 55 -1.26 14.26 -16.09
C ARG A 55 -0.62 14.42 -17.46
N GLU A 56 -0.21 13.32 -18.09
CA GLU A 56 0.44 13.36 -19.41
C GLU A 56 -0.48 13.98 -20.50
N SER A 57 -1.80 13.80 -20.37
CA SER A 57 -2.82 14.45 -21.22
C SER A 57 -2.89 15.98 -21.04
N ALA A 58 -2.50 16.51 -19.87
CA ALA A 58 -2.38 17.94 -19.62
C ALA A 58 -1.04 18.51 -20.13
N HIS A 59 0.04 17.71 -20.15
CA HIS A 59 1.33 18.13 -20.73
C HIS A 59 1.24 18.47 -22.21
N GLY A 60 0.38 17.78 -22.99
CA GLY A 60 0.12 18.11 -24.40
C GLY A 60 -0.59 19.45 -24.63
N GLN A 61 -1.20 20.03 -23.59
CA GLN A 61 -1.89 21.33 -23.62
C GLN A 61 -1.15 22.43 -22.86
N ALA A 62 0.03 22.14 -22.31
CA ALA A 62 0.93 23.19 -21.85
C ALA A 62 1.33 24.04 -23.07
N PRO A 63 1.04 25.36 -23.10
CA PRO A 63 1.46 26.18 -24.22
C PRO A 63 2.98 26.12 -24.32
N ALA A 64 3.48 25.71 -25.49
CA ALA A 64 4.92 25.68 -25.77
C ALA A 64 5.50 27.03 -25.37
N ARG A 65 6.41 27.02 -24.39
CA ARG A 65 6.94 28.22 -23.73
C ARG A 65 7.49 29.14 -24.82
N GLY A 66 6.74 30.20 -25.13
CA GLY A 66 6.97 31.00 -26.33
C GLY A 66 8.42 31.49 -26.40
N PRO A 67 9.00 31.60 -27.61
CA PRO A 67 10.38 32.03 -27.76
C PRO A 67 10.56 33.37 -27.04
N ARG A 68 11.47 33.40 -26.06
CA ARG A 68 11.78 34.62 -25.30
C ARG A 68 12.08 35.75 -26.29
N PRO A 69 11.46 36.94 -26.16
CA PRO A 69 11.81 38.07 -27.00
C PRO A 69 13.31 38.33 -26.91
N GLN A 70 14.01 38.33 -28.05
CA GLN A 70 15.38 38.81 -28.10
C GLN A 70 15.37 40.31 -27.79
N GLU A 71 15.89 40.70 -26.63
CA GLU A 71 16.19 42.10 -26.38
C GLU A 71 17.17 42.62 -27.44
N ARG A 72 16.80 43.75 -28.04
CA ARG A 72 17.55 44.36 -29.12
C ARG A 72 18.89 44.88 -28.60
N ARG A 73 19.98 44.40 -29.21
CA ARG A 73 21.32 44.97 -29.03
C ARG A 73 21.31 46.49 -29.30
N PRO A 74 21.91 47.32 -28.41
CA PRO A 74 22.45 48.60 -28.83
C PRO A 74 23.75 48.42 -29.63
N ILE A 75 24.11 49.45 -30.39
CA ILE A 75 25.21 49.48 -31.37
C ILE A 75 26.47 50.06 -30.68
N PHE A 76 27.66 49.89 -31.28
CA PHE A 76 29.01 50.27 -30.79
C PHE A 76 29.61 49.32 -29.72
N GLY A 77 30.87 48.85 -29.78
CA GLY A 77 31.82 48.84 -30.90
C GLY A 77 33.25 48.35 -30.54
N ARG A 78 33.83 47.44 -31.36
CA ARG A 78 35.24 46.95 -31.37
C ARG A 78 35.68 46.13 -30.11
N LEU A 79 36.71 45.27 -30.10
CA LEU A 79 37.81 44.96 -31.02
C LEU A 79 38.42 43.54 -30.77
N ARG A 80 38.60 42.67 -31.80
CA ARG A 80 39.54 41.49 -31.91
C ARG A 80 39.51 40.43 -30.75
N ARG A 81 39.88 39.15 -30.85
CA ARG A 81 40.40 38.13 -31.81
C ARG A 81 39.99 36.75 -31.17
N ARG A 82 40.16 35.54 -31.71
CA ARG A 82 40.68 34.94 -32.97
C ARG A 82 39.95 33.58 -33.12
N SER A 83 39.73 33.08 -34.34
CA SER A 83 39.38 31.66 -34.61
C SER A 83 40.65 30.82 -34.91
N PRO A 84 40.65 29.50 -34.64
CA PRO A 84 40.42 28.60 -35.77
C PRO A 84 39.62 27.32 -35.45
N GLU A 85 38.66 27.02 -36.32
CA GLU A 85 38.32 25.69 -36.82
C GLU A 85 39.21 25.37 -38.06
N PRO A 86 39.11 24.20 -38.75
CA PRO A 86 38.41 22.94 -38.44
C PRO A 86 39.30 21.67 -38.63
N VAL A 87 38.78 20.47 -38.35
CA VAL A 87 38.93 19.32 -39.27
C VAL A 87 37.79 18.30 -39.12
N ASN A 88 37.15 17.98 -40.24
CA ASN A 88 36.30 16.79 -40.39
C ASN A 88 37.17 15.53 -40.52
N GLY A 89 36.69 14.41 -39.98
CA GLY A 89 37.20 13.07 -40.23
C GLY A 89 36.07 12.05 -40.02
N ALA A 90 35.60 11.46 -41.12
CA ALA A 90 34.47 10.52 -41.12
C ALA A 90 34.94 9.05 -41.02
N SER A 91 33.96 8.13 -41.05
CA SER A 91 34.08 6.65 -41.05
C SER A 91 34.20 6.00 -39.66
N ALA A 92 33.63 4.82 -39.38
CA ALA A 92 32.53 4.05 -40.02
C ALA A 92 32.05 2.95 -39.02
N GLU A 93 30.96 2.26 -39.35
CA GLU A 93 30.59 0.85 -39.02
C GLU A 93 31.69 -0.03 -38.38
N ASP A 94 31.49 -0.98 -37.46
CA ASP A 94 30.36 -1.67 -36.79
C ASP A 94 31.03 -2.46 -35.60
N PRO A 95 30.56 -3.59 -34.99
CA PRO A 95 30.84 -3.89 -33.58
C PRO A 95 31.81 -5.08 -33.40
N GLN A 96 32.19 -5.41 -32.16
CA GLN A 96 32.19 -6.79 -31.63
C GLN A 96 32.61 -6.85 -30.15
N GLU A 97 32.27 -7.98 -29.52
CA GLU A 97 32.33 -8.28 -28.07
C GLU A 97 33.65 -9.00 -27.66
N PRO A 98 33.82 -9.58 -26.44
CA PRO A 98 35.10 -9.57 -25.72
C PRO A 98 36.00 -10.81 -25.97
N PRO A 99 37.28 -10.76 -25.52
CA PRO A 99 38.09 -11.93 -25.19
C PRO A 99 37.84 -12.36 -23.73
N ASP A 100 37.47 -13.60 -23.42
CA ASP A 100 38.18 -14.89 -23.57
C ASP A 100 39.09 -15.22 -22.38
N PHE A 101 38.70 -16.26 -21.64
CA PHE A 101 39.62 -17.23 -21.04
C PHE A 101 38.95 -18.62 -21.01
N GLU A 102 39.58 -19.59 -21.67
CA GLU A 102 39.03 -20.90 -22.01
C GLU A 102 39.38 -22.02 -21.01
N GLY A 103 38.58 -23.09 -21.03
CA GLY A 103 38.98 -24.47 -20.69
C GLY A 103 38.77 -24.91 -19.23
N ALA A 104 38.35 -26.15 -18.95
CA ALA A 104 37.88 -27.23 -19.81
C ALA A 104 36.98 -28.22 -19.01
N GLU A 105 36.30 -29.13 -19.70
CA GLU A 105 35.17 -29.92 -19.20
C GLU A 105 35.51 -31.09 -18.25
N ALA A 106 34.54 -31.48 -17.40
CA ALA A 106 34.16 -32.88 -17.15
C ALA A 106 32.85 -32.98 -16.33
N GLU A 107 31.81 -33.63 -16.86
CA GLU A 107 30.78 -34.27 -16.03
C GLU A 107 31.36 -35.54 -15.36
N PRO A 108 30.88 -35.91 -14.17
CA PRO A 108 30.00 -37.08 -14.14
C PRO A 108 28.85 -37.02 -13.12
N ALA A 109 27.73 -37.62 -13.49
CA ALA A 109 26.68 -38.09 -12.58
C ALA A 109 26.67 -39.64 -12.54
N PRO A 110 25.96 -40.30 -11.60
CA PRO A 110 25.59 -39.91 -10.23
C PRO A 110 26.09 -40.94 -9.19
N SER A 111 26.06 -40.61 -7.89
CA SER A 111 26.18 -41.61 -6.82
C SER A 111 25.12 -41.39 -5.73
N ASN A 112 24.59 -42.50 -5.21
CA ASN A 112 23.53 -42.51 -4.21
C ASN A 112 24.05 -42.32 -2.78
N GLY A 113 23.17 -41.82 -1.90
CA GLY A 113 23.27 -42.00 -0.45
C GLY A 113 24.14 -41.00 0.29
N ASP A 114 23.51 -39.99 0.90
CA ASP A 114 23.14 -40.11 2.32
C ASP A 114 22.16 -39.00 2.74
N ALA A 115 21.23 -39.34 3.62
CA ALA A 115 20.18 -38.42 4.05
C ALA A 115 20.73 -37.39 5.05
N ALA A 116 21.02 -36.17 4.58
CA ALA A 116 21.33 -35.05 5.46
C ALA A 116 20.13 -34.76 6.39
N PRO A 117 20.33 -34.71 7.73
CA PRO A 117 19.23 -34.43 8.65
C PRO A 117 18.67 -33.02 8.41
N PRO A 118 17.35 -32.81 8.58
CA PRO A 118 16.74 -31.51 8.32
C PRO A 118 17.41 -30.45 9.19
N GLN A 119 17.91 -29.41 8.55
CA GLN A 119 18.49 -28.27 9.25
C GLN A 119 17.42 -27.68 10.16
N ARG A 120 17.59 -27.85 11.48
CA ARG A 120 16.80 -27.12 12.47
C ARG A 120 17.04 -25.64 12.21
N GLN A 121 16.04 -24.99 11.61
CA GLN A 121 15.97 -23.54 11.58
C GLN A 121 16.10 -23.09 13.03
N ARG A 122 17.17 -22.37 13.34
CA ARG A 122 17.39 -21.85 14.69
C ARG A 122 16.31 -20.81 14.92
N GLU A 123 15.29 -21.18 15.67
CA GLU A 123 14.28 -20.25 16.17
C GLU A 123 15.02 -19.07 16.79
N ARG A 124 14.84 -17.87 16.21
CA ARG A 124 15.35 -16.65 16.82
C ARG A 124 14.74 -16.58 18.22
N PRO A 125 15.54 -16.41 19.29
CA PRO A 125 15.00 -16.35 20.64
C PRO A 125 13.94 -15.25 20.67
N GLN A 126 12.72 -15.65 21.00
CA GLN A 126 11.56 -14.74 21.07
C GLN A 126 11.91 -13.61 22.05
N ASN A 127 11.53 -12.38 21.67
CA ASN A 127 11.78 -11.18 22.47
C ASN A 127 11.31 -11.43 23.92
N PRO A 128 12.08 -11.01 24.95
CA PRO A 128 11.69 -11.24 26.33
C PRO A 128 10.33 -10.59 26.57
N ARG A 129 9.34 -11.43 26.93
CA ARG A 129 7.93 -11.05 27.08
C ARG A 129 7.83 -9.86 28.02
N HIS A 130 7.60 -8.67 27.46
CA HIS A 130 7.07 -7.54 28.22
C HIS A 130 5.63 -7.92 28.54
N VAL A 131 5.44 -8.63 29.66
CA VAL A 131 4.11 -9.00 30.14
C VAL A 131 3.41 -7.70 30.54
N ARG A 132 2.70 -7.12 29.59
CA ARG A 132 1.85 -5.96 29.83
C ARG A 132 0.81 -6.40 30.85
N ALA A 133 0.65 -5.62 31.91
CA ALA A 133 -0.39 -5.87 32.89
C ALA A 133 -1.74 -5.69 32.18
N VAL A 134 -2.37 -6.81 31.80
CA VAL A 134 -3.74 -6.81 31.27
C VAL A 134 -4.64 -6.26 32.39
N PRO A 135 -5.47 -5.23 32.14
CA PRO A 135 -6.38 -4.69 33.15
C PRO A 135 -7.26 -5.78 33.75
N THR A 136 -7.52 -5.72 35.05
CA THR A 136 -8.28 -6.75 35.77
C THR A 136 -9.79 -6.57 35.66
N THR A 137 -10.27 -5.34 35.46
CA THR A 137 -11.68 -4.99 35.28
C THR A 137 -12.08 -5.02 33.80
N MET A 138 -13.34 -5.36 33.51
CA MET A 138 -13.81 -5.50 32.12
C MET A 138 -13.87 -4.15 31.42
N GLU A 139 -14.34 -3.12 32.10
CA GLU A 139 -14.52 -1.75 31.61
C GLU A 139 -13.17 -1.21 31.09
N VAL A 140 -12.11 -1.33 31.89
CA VAL A 140 -10.77 -0.84 31.53
C VAL A 140 -10.14 -1.69 30.40
N LYS A 141 -10.50 -2.97 30.27
CA LYS A 141 -10.10 -3.76 29.08
C LYS A 141 -10.79 -3.24 27.82
N LEU A 142 -12.09 -2.97 27.86
CA LEU A 142 -12.85 -2.45 26.73
C LEU A 142 -12.35 -1.06 26.31
N GLU A 143 -12.20 -0.13 27.25
CA GLU A 143 -11.61 1.19 27.01
C GLU A 143 -10.21 1.10 26.38
N ARG A 144 -9.34 0.23 26.92
CA ARG A 144 -7.98 0.04 26.38
C ARG A 144 -8.00 -0.61 24.98
N ALA A 145 -8.94 -1.52 24.72
CA ALA A 145 -9.08 -2.15 23.41
C ALA A 145 -9.61 -1.18 22.35
N LEU A 146 -10.59 -0.34 22.70
CA LEU A 146 -11.08 0.73 21.82
C LEU A 146 -9.98 1.76 21.54
N ALA A 147 -9.18 2.15 22.54
CA ALA A 147 -8.03 3.03 22.31
C ALA A 147 -7.03 2.43 21.30
N LEU A 148 -6.71 1.13 21.42
CA LEU A 148 -5.85 0.44 20.45
C LEU A 148 -6.48 0.33 19.06
N PHE A 149 -7.80 0.10 18.98
CA PHE A 149 -8.54 0.09 17.71
C PHE A 149 -8.50 1.47 17.04
N ASN A 150 -8.68 2.54 17.81
CA ASN A 150 -8.67 3.93 17.36
C ASN A 150 -7.27 4.39 16.90
N GLU A 151 -6.21 3.91 17.55
CA GLU A 151 -4.81 4.09 17.12
C GLU A 151 -4.47 3.29 15.83
N SER A 152 -5.31 2.32 15.42
CA SER A 152 -5.04 1.42 14.29
C SER A 152 -5.49 1.97 12.92
N ALA A 153 -4.96 1.39 11.84
CA ALA A 153 -5.41 1.69 10.47
C ALA A 153 -6.88 1.31 10.19
N HIS A 154 -7.50 0.47 11.03
CA HIS A 154 -8.90 0.07 10.88
C HIS A 154 -9.86 1.20 11.25
N GLN A 155 -9.51 2.08 12.20
CA GLN A 155 -10.30 3.27 12.55
C GLN A 155 -10.60 4.12 11.31
N ARG A 156 -9.57 4.44 10.52
CA ARG A 156 -9.72 5.28 9.32
C ARG A 156 -10.60 4.61 8.26
N THR A 157 -10.62 3.28 8.23
CA THR A 157 -11.46 2.48 7.33
C THR A 157 -12.91 2.54 7.78
N VAL A 158 -13.20 2.27 9.07
CA VAL A 158 -14.55 2.34 9.65
C VAL A 158 -15.14 3.75 9.57
N ALA A 159 -14.39 4.78 9.96
CA ALA A 159 -14.81 6.18 9.80
C ALA A 159 -14.92 6.61 8.31
N GLY A 160 -14.28 5.89 7.40
CA GLY A 160 -14.48 6.03 5.95
C GLY A 160 -15.83 5.47 5.51
N LEU A 161 -16.14 4.23 5.91
CA LEU A 161 -17.40 3.54 5.62
C LEU A 161 -18.61 4.29 6.21
N ALA A 162 -18.50 4.80 7.43
CA ALA A 162 -19.57 5.55 8.10
C ALA A 162 -20.03 6.78 7.29
N ARG A 163 -19.12 7.47 6.59
CA ARG A 163 -19.48 8.60 5.71
C ARG A 163 -20.32 8.21 4.49
N SER A 164 -20.30 6.94 4.09
CA SER A 164 -21.04 6.41 2.94
C SER A 164 -22.25 5.55 3.32
N LEU A 165 -22.22 4.91 4.50
CA LEU A 165 -23.23 3.95 4.94
C LEU A 165 -24.07 4.45 6.14
N GLY A 166 -23.72 5.61 6.72
CA GLY A 166 -24.38 6.15 7.92
C GLY A 166 -23.69 5.72 9.23
N GLU A 167 -24.33 6.02 10.35
CA GLU A 167 -23.86 5.62 11.68
C GLU A 167 -23.89 4.08 11.81
N PRO A 168 -22.78 3.43 12.19
CA PRO A 168 -22.79 2.00 12.44
C PRO A 168 -23.36 1.67 13.80
N TRP A 169 -23.98 0.49 13.90
CA TRP A 169 -24.08 -0.20 15.18
C TRP A 169 -22.74 -0.84 15.53
N ALA A 170 -22.30 -0.74 16.78
CA ALA A 170 -21.06 -1.39 17.21
C ALA A 170 -21.16 -2.01 18.60
N THR A 171 -20.36 -3.06 18.83
CA THR A 171 -20.21 -3.69 20.14
C THR A 171 -18.74 -3.95 20.44
N ALA A 172 -18.41 -3.93 21.74
CA ALA A 172 -17.13 -4.36 22.27
C ALA A 172 -17.37 -5.31 23.46
N VAL A 173 -16.81 -6.53 23.38
CA VAL A 173 -16.97 -7.56 24.41
C VAL A 173 -15.65 -8.29 24.68
N THR A 174 -15.36 -8.59 25.94
CA THR A 174 -14.18 -9.39 26.31
C THR A 174 -14.38 -10.86 25.92
N ASP A 175 -13.35 -11.48 25.36
CA ASP A 175 -13.35 -12.91 25.02
C ASP A 175 -13.23 -13.75 26.32
N PRO A 176 -14.16 -14.69 26.61
CA PRO A 176 -14.09 -15.52 27.82
C PRO A 176 -12.99 -16.60 27.74
N ASP A 177 -12.62 -17.05 26.54
CA ASP A 177 -11.60 -18.08 26.32
C ASP A 177 -10.20 -17.47 26.21
N ALA A 178 -10.10 -16.18 25.85
CA ALA A 178 -8.84 -15.45 25.77
C ALA A 178 -8.86 -14.16 26.64
N PRO A 179 -8.34 -14.19 27.88
CA PRO A 179 -8.54 -13.11 28.85
C PRO A 179 -7.81 -11.78 28.51
N SER A 180 -6.90 -11.77 27.54
CA SER A 180 -6.29 -10.57 26.97
C SER A 180 -7.01 -10.04 25.74
N ALA A 181 -7.95 -10.79 25.16
CA ALA A 181 -8.61 -10.43 23.92
C ALA A 181 -9.96 -9.74 24.14
N VAL A 182 -10.26 -8.80 23.26
CA VAL A 182 -11.54 -8.11 23.13
C VAL A 182 -11.99 -8.24 21.68
N THR A 183 -13.22 -8.66 21.49
CA THR A 183 -13.90 -8.67 20.19
C THR A 183 -14.59 -7.32 20.03
N VAL A 184 -14.31 -6.63 18.92
CA VAL A 184 -15.04 -5.45 18.48
C VAL A 184 -15.74 -5.78 17.18
N LEU A 185 -17.03 -5.50 17.09
CA LEU A 185 -17.81 -5.67 15.87
C LEU A 185 -18.44 -4.33 15.49
N VAL A 186 -18.41 -4.00 14.20
CA VAL A 186 -18.98 -2.78 13.62
C VAL A 186 -19.84 -3.19 12.43
N ALA A 187 -21.09 -2.73 12.38
CA ALA A 187 -22.10 -3.18 11.44
C ALA A 187 -22.97 -2.05 10.88
N TRP A 188 -23.41 -2.26 9.64
CA TRP A 188 -24.42 -1.52 8.90
C TRP A 188 -25.39 -2.53 8.28
N GLU A 189 -26.53 -2.08 7.74
CA GLU A 189 -27.56 -2.96 7.13
C GLU A 189 -27.03 -3.91 6.05
N LEU A 190 -25.93 -3.55 5.36
CA LEU A 190 -25.37 -4.26 4.21
C LEU A 190 -23.93 -4.77 4.41
N SER A 191 -23.34 -4.57 5.60
CA SER A 191 -21.96 -5.02 5.86
C SER A 191 -21.61 -5.00 7.34
N TRP A 192 -20.87 -6.00 7.80
CA TRP A 192 -20.29 -6.02 9.14
C TRP A 192 -18.82 -6.47 9.12
N TYR A 193 -18.08 -6.05 10.15
CA TYR A 193 -16.67 -6.33 10.34
C TYR A 193 -16.42 -6.69 11.79
N ARG A 194 -15.75 -7.83 12.04
CA ARG A 194 -15.34 -8.29 13.37
C ARG A 194 -13.83 -8.24 13.50
N TYR A 195 -13.36 -7.53 14.52
CA TYR A 195 -11.97 -7.35 14.88
C TYR A 195 -11.68 -8.05 16.20
N ARG A 196 -10.48 -8.63 16.31
CA ARG A 196 -9.93 -9.12 17.56
C ARG A 196 -8.81 -8.16 17.98
N ILE A 197 -8.91 -7.62 19.19
CA ILE A 197 -7.87 -6.81 19.81
C ILE A 197 -7.22 -7.65 20.91
N ASP A 198 -5.92 -7.91 20.84
CA ASP A 198 -5.19 -8.59 21.91
C ASP A 198 -4.36 -7.58 22.72
N LEU A 199 -4.74 -7.38 23.99
CA LEU A 199 -4.08 -6.47 24.92
C LEU A 199 -2.68 -6.97 25.35
N GLY A 200 -2.37 -8.24 25.08
CA GLY A 200 -1.07 -8.86 25.34
C GLY A 200 -0.10 -8.80 24.17
N ASP A 201 -0.58 -8.55 22.95
CA ASP A 201 0.28 -8.31 21.78
C ASP A 201 0.70 -6.83 21.74
N ALA A 202 1.94 -6.59 21.31
CA ALA A 202 2.53 -5.26 21.23
C ALA A 202 2.98 -4.89 19.80
N ASP A 203 3.14 -5.89 18.92
CA ASP A 203 3.59 -5.70 17.54
C ASP A 203 2.39 -5.52 16.61
N GLU A 204 1.32 -6.33 16.77
CA GLU A 204 0.09 -6.22 15.96
C GLU A 204 -1.18 -6.45 16.81
N PRO A 205 -1.52 -5.51 17.71
CA PRO A 205 -2.58 -5.68 18.71
C PRO A 205 -4.01 -5.73 18.16
N VAL A 206 -4.24 -5.40 16.88
CA VAL A 206 -5.59 -5.34 16.28
C VAL A 206 -5.58 -6.07 14.94
N ALA A 207 -6.42 -7.11 14.81
CA ALA A 207 -6.57 -7.89 13.59
C ALA A 207 -8.02 -7.99 13.15
N LEU A 208 -8.28 -7.87 11.84
CA LEU A 208 -9.58 -8.22 11.25
C LEU A 208 -9.76 -9.75 11.28
N GLN A 209 -10.76 -10.23 12.00
CA GLN A 209 -11.04 -11.64 12.20
C GLN A 209 -12.06 -12.17 11.18
N ALA A 210 -13.13 -11.40 10.91
CA ALA A 210 -14.21 -11.78 9.99
C ALA A 210 -14.92 -10.55 9.42
N LYS A 211 -15.70 -10.75 8.36
CA LYS A 211 -16.63 -9.78 7.78
C LYS A 211 -17.73 -10.52 7.02
N GLY A 212 -18.88 -9.87 6.83
CA GLY A 212 -19.99 -10.36 6.03
C GLY A 212 -20.88 -9.22 5.55
N ASP A 213 -21.94 -9.57 4.84
CA ASP A 213 -22.92 -8.68 4.21
C ASP A 213 -24.34 -8.85 4.75
N GLU A 214 -24.65 -9.95 5.46
CA GLU A 214 -25.91 -10.15 6.16
C GLU A 214 -25.74 -9.94 7.68
N LEU A 215 -26.59 -9.10 8.30
CA LEU A 215 -26.60 -8.94 9.76
C LEU A 215 -26.94 -10.24 10.49
N ASP A 216 -27.66 -11.16 9.84
CA ASP A 216 -28.05 -12.43 10.42
C ASP A 216 -26.91 -13.44 10.58
N ASP A 217 -25.76 -13.23 9.94
CA ASP A 217 -24.51 -13.99 10.17
C ASP A 217 -23.83 -13.64 11.50
N ILE A 218 -24.23 -12.54 12.15
CA ILE A 218 -23.60 -12.06 13.39
C ILE A 218 -24.10 -12.89 14.58
N ASP A 219 -23.20 -13.45 15.39
CA ASP A 219 -23.55 -14.12 16.65
C ASP A 219 -24.46 -13.21 17.52
N GLU A 220 -25.59 -13.73 18.02
CA GLU A 220 -26.61 -12.94 18.74
C GLU A 220 -26.02 -12.14 19.92
N SER A 221 -25.04 -12.70 20.63
CA SER A 221 -24.32 -12.05 21.73
C SER A 221 -23.44 -10.86 21.32
N LEU A 222 -23.30 -10.59 20.01
CA LEU A 222 -22.63 -9.42 19.46
C LEU A 222 -23.62 -8.36 18.94
N ARG A 223 -24.93 -8.56 19.10
CA ARG A 223 -25.99 -7.61 18.70
C ARG A 223 -26.49 -6.72 19.86
N ASP A 224 -25.77 -6.68 20.97
CA ASP A 224 -26.07 -5.83 22.16
C ASP A 224 -25.78 -4.33 21.95
N TRP A 225 -25.07 -3.97 20.87
CA TRP A 225 -24.81 -2.59 20.42
C TRP A 225 -24.34 -1.59 21.50
N ASN A 226 -23.36 -2.00 22.32
CA ASN A 226 -22.88 -1.23 23.48
C ASN A 226 -21.86 -0.11 23.17
N ALA A 227 -21.54 0.12 21.89
CA ALA A 227 -20.55 1.08 21.43
C ALA A 227 -21.05 1.86 20.19
N GLY A 228 -20.46 3.03 19.96
CA GLY A 228 -20.79 3.90 18.83
C GLY A 228 -19.58 4.68 18.31
N LEU A 229 -19.76 5.40 17.21
CA LEU A 229 -18.75 6.37 16.73
C LEU A 229 -19.04 7.77 17.29
N ASP A 230 -18.00 8.46 17.75
CA ASP A 230 -18.10 9.88 18.11
C ASP A 230 -18.02 10.81 16.87
N ALA A 231 -18.10 12.13 17.11
CA ALA A 231 -18.04 13.15 16.06
C ALA A 231 -16.70 13.16 15.29
N GLU A 232 -15.62 12.68 15.91
CA GLU A 232 -14.29 12.50 15.35
C GLU A 232 -14.13 11.14 14.62
N GLY A 233 -15.16 10.30 14.66
CA GLY A 233 -15.18 8.95 14.09
C GLY A 233 -14.29 7.95 14.86
N GLN A 234 -14.04 8.20 16.16
CA GLN A 234 -13.44 7.23 17.07
C GLN A 234 -14.52 6.30 17.62
N LEU A 235 -14.17 5.04 17.86
CA LEU A 235 -15.07 4.08 18.49
C LEU A 235 -15.01 4.25 20.01
N VAL A 236 -16.16 4.45 20.66
CA VAL A 236 -16.29 4.73 22.10
C VAL A 236 -17.32 3.80 22.77
N ILE A 237 -17.14 3.52 24.06
CA ILE A 237 -18.17 2.83 24.87
C ILE A 237 -19.29 3.82 25.17
N GLY A 238 -20.54 3.37 25.01
CA GLY A 238 -21.72 4.22 25.09
C GLY A 238 -22.58 4.04 23.85
N VAL A 239 -23.89 4.14 24.02
CA VAL A 239 -24.87 3.94 22.94
C VAL A 239 -24.62 4.89 21.77
N ALA A 240 -24.68 4.34 20.55
CA ALA A 240 -24.92 5.11 19.33
C ALA A 240 -26.13 6.05 19.56
N SER A 241 -26.05 7.29 19.08
CA SER A 241 -27.04 8.31 19.46
C SER A 241 -28.28 8.23 18.57
N GLU A 242 -29.44 8.02 19.19
CA GLU A 242 -30.77 8.12 18.54
C GLU A 242 -31.12 9.56 18.09
#